data_AF-A0A819AJM3-F1
#
_entry.id   AF-A0A819AJM3-F1
#
_cell.length_a   1.000
_cell.length_b   1.000
_cell.length_c   1.000
_cell.angle_alpha   90.00
_cell.angle_beta   90.00
_cell.angle_gamma   90.00
#
_symmetry.space_group_name_H-M   'P 1'
#
loop_
_entity.id
_entity.type
_entity.pdbx_description
1 polymer ?
#
loop_
_entity_poly.entity_id
_entity_poly.type
_entity_poly.pdbx_seq_one_letter_code
_entity_poly.pdbx_strand_id
1 'polypeptide(L)'
;MVAKAAENHLDSKVPIKKMNDLVSNVECILIGILFKQMVLKPSIVKQIATENSFNLQPSRTRYVDPTDKLILEEESQRIELNGNIDINRFVTGVAIAVHGYEDDRGVFIVKDYCFKDLSIPKKLSPPKEDKYILFTSGFLLSESSVIFNQLECLVNSLTQPTNIQSEQLKTILTNTIRFIVAGNSIESSNRLKDTTNQAKYLTRKMTASSVEAMHSIDELFDKIALG
;
A
#
# COMPACT_ATOMS: atom_id res chain seq x y z
N MET A 1 12.39 -18.05 -5.36
CA MET A 1 12.96 -16.71 -5.61
C MET A 1 12.73 -16.39 -7.08
N VAL A 2 12.62 -15.13 -7.50
CA VAL A 2 12.19 -14.73 -8.86
C VAL A 2 12.86 -15.53 -9.99
N ALA A 3 14.14 -15.91 -9.83
CA ALA A 3 14.86 -16.80 -10.75
C ALA A 3 14.13 -18.10 -11.11
N LYS A 4 13.53 -18.78 -10.14
CA LYS A 4 12.77 -20.02 -10.39
C LYS A 4 11.49 -19.75 -11.21
N ALA A 5 10.87 -18.58 -11.02
CA ALA A 5 9.71 -18.20 -11.82
C ALA A 5 10.14 -17.88 -13.26
N ALA A 6 11.30 -17.23 -13.43
CA ALA A 6 11.89 -16.99 -14.75
C ALA A 6 12.13 -18.29 -15.52
N GLU A 7 12.71 -19.31 -14.89
CA GLU A 7 12.93 -20.62 -15.51
C GLU A 7 11.65 -21.32 -15.98
N ASN A 8 10.51 -21.06 -15.31
CA ASN A 8 9.24 -21.71 -15.61
C ASN A 8 8.38 -20.95 -16.63
N HIS A 9 8.41 -19.61 -16.59
CA HIS A 9 7.51 -18.75 -17.36
C HIS A 9 8.17 -18.08 -18.56
N LEU A 10 9.48 -17.88 -18.50
CA LEU A 10 10.26 -17.33 -19.61
C LEU A 10 10.93 -18.46 -20.39
N ASP A 11 11.44 -18.17 -21.58
CA ASP A 11 12.08 -19.20 -22.42
C ASP A 11 13.28 -19.83 -21.69
N SER A 12 13.15 -21.11 -21.37
CA SER A 12 14.17 -21.90 -20.64
C SER A 12 15.51 -21.98 -21.37
N LYS A 13 15.56 -21.64 -22.67
CA LYS A 13 16.78 -21.62 -23.47
C LYS A 13 17.61 -20.36 -23.25
N VAL A 14 17.02 -19.30 -22.69
CA VAL A 14 17.68 -18.01 -22.52
C VAL A 14 18.42 -17.97 -21.17
N PRO A 15 19.71 -17.63 -21.15
CA PRO A 15 20.48 -17.61 -19.92
C PRO A 15 20.09 -16.44 -19.02
N ILE A 16 20.00 -16.71 -17.71
CA ILE A 16 19.97 -15.67 -16.68
C ILE A 16 21.38 -15.10 -16.55
N LYS A 17 21.53 -13.79 -16.71
CA LYS A 17 22.81 -13.09 -16.63
C LYS A 17 22.78 -12.00 -15.56
N LYS A 18 23.96 -11.64 -15.07
CA LYS A 18 24.17 -10.38 -14.34
C LYS A 18 24.31 -9.23 -15.34
N MET A 19 23.98 -8.01 -14.92
CA MET A 19 24.13 -6.81 -15.75
C MET A 19 25.58 -6.60 -16.20
N ASN A 20 26.57 -6.98 -15.38
CA ASN A 20 27.98 -6.88 -15.75
C ASN A 20 28.38 -7.76 -16.95
N ASP A 21 27.63 -8.83 -17.22
CA ASP A 21 27.93 -9.84 -18.24
C ASP A 21 27.06 -9.66 -19.50
N LEU A 22 26.43 -8.50 -19.63
CA LEU A 22 25.63 -8.13 -20.79
C LEU A 22 26.50 -8.00 -22.04
N VAL A 23 25.95 -8.49 -23.15
CA VAL A 23 26.53 -8.35 -24.48
C VAL A 23 25.43 -7.76 -25.35
N SER A 24 25.73 -6.64 -26.01
CA SER A 24 24.76 -5.93 -26.85
C SER A 24 24.18 -6.86 -27.91
N ASN A 25 22.87 -6.73 -28.16
CA ASN A 25 22.08 -7.52 -29.10
C ASN A 25 22.04 -9.03 -28.83
N VAL A 26 22.40 -9.49 -27.62
CA VAL A 26 22.24 -10.88 -27.19
C VAL A 26 21.08 -11.02 -26.21
N GLU A 27 20.19 -11.98 -26.47
CA GLU A 27 19.07 -12.27 -25.58
C GLU A 27 19.54 -12.83 -24.24
N CYS A 28 18.98 -12.30 -23.16
CA CYS A 28 19.22 -12.76 -21.81
C CYS A 28 18.04 -12.43 -20.89
N ILE A 29 18.04 -13.07 -19.73
CA ILE A 29 17.13 -12.73 -18.64
C ILE A 29 17.91 -11.97 -17.57
N LEU A 30 17.42 -10.80 -17.19
CA LEU A 30 17.93 -10.04 -16.06
C LEU A 30 16.96 -10.11 -14.90
N ILE A 31 17.49 -10.16 -13.68
CA ILE A 31 16.69 -10.16 -12.45
C ILE A 31 17.13 -8.98 -11.61
N GLY A 32 16.18 -8.15 -11.21
CA GLY A 32 16.47 -6.97 -10.42
C GLY A 32 15.24 -6.37 -9.77
N ILE A 33 15.42 -5.18 -9.22
CA ILE A 33 14.37 -4.40 -8.58
C ILE A 33 14.07 -3.20 -9.48
N LEU A 34 12.79 -2.97 -9.76
CA LEU A 34 12.37 -1.81 -10.53
C LEU A 34 12.52 -0.54 -9.71
N PHE A 35 13.15 0.47 -10.31
CA PHE A 35 13.13 1.84 -9.90
C PHE A 35 12.37 2.67 -10.93
N LYS A 36 11.30 3.33 -10.50
CA LYS A 36 10.52 4.23 -11.35
C LYS A 36 11.00 5.65 -11.12
N GLN A 37 11.70 6.21 -12.11
CA GLN A 37 12.10 7.60 -12.09
C GLN A 37 10.90 8.47 -12.48
N MET A 38 10.34 9.17 -11.49
CA MET A 38 9.12 9.95 -11.65
C MET A 38 9.42 11.45 -11.66
N VAL A 39 8.99 12.16 -12.70
CA VAL A 39 9.29 13.60 -12.85
C VAL A 39 8.55 14.45 -11.82
N LEU A 40 7.28 14.08 -11.53
CA LEU A 40 6.42 14.82 -10.61
C LEU A 40 6.65 14.47 -9.13
N LYS A 41 7.53 13.49 -8.84
CA LYS A 41 7.83 13.09 -7.46
C LYS A 41 8.48 14.25 -6.70
N PRO A 42 7.94 14.64 -5.52
CA PRO A 42 8.51 15.74 -4.74
C PRO A 42 9.92 15.38 -4.27
N SER A 43 10.81 16.37 -4.29
CA SER A 43 12.20 16.21 -3.86
C SER A 43 12.57 17.32 -2.88
N ILE A 44 13.04 16.92 -1.70
CA ILE A 44 13.51 17.84 -0.65
C ILE A 44 14.65 18.71 -1.19
N VAL A 45 15.57 18.12 -1.96
CA VAL A 45 16.72 18.85 -2.54
C VAL A 45 16.23 19.91 -3.53
N LYS A 46 15.27 19.59 -4.41
CA LYS A 46 14.69 20.58 -5.33
C LYS A 46 13.95 21.68 -4.58
N GLN A 47 13.30 21.34 -3.47
CA GLN A 47 12.58 22.30 -2.63
C GLN A 47 13.54 23.27 -1.94
N ILE A 48 14.65 22.78 -1.37
CA ILE A 48 15.66 23.62 -0.71
C ILE A 48 16.38 24.51 -1.73
N ALA A 49 16.76 23.96 -2.90
CA ALA A 49 17.44 24.72 -3.94
C ALA A 49 16.57 25.85 -4.53
N THR A 50 15.26 25.76 -4.38
CA THR A 50 14.31 26.83 -4.76
C THR A 50 14.11 27.76 -3.56
N GLU A 51 15.17 28.46 -3.15
CA GLU A 51 15.30 29.22 -1.88
C GLU A 51 14.22 30.31 -1.64
N ASN A 52 13.37 30.63 -2.62
CA ASN A 52 12.38 31.73 -2.53
C ASN A 52 10.91 31.27 -2.48
N SER A 53 10.62 29.98 -2.28
CA SER A 53 9.24 29.52 -2.15
C SER A 53 9.13 28.30 -1.24
N PHE A 54 9.01 28.54 0.08
CA PHE A 54 8.43 27.57 1.03
C PHE A 54 6.94 27.25 0.74
N ASN A 55 6.48 27.50 -0.48
CA ASN A 55 5.18 27.04 -0.94
C ASN A 55 5.29 25.54 -1.16
N LEU A 56 4.78 24.78 -0.19
CA LEU A 56 4.58 23.35 -0.32
C LEU A 56 3.95 23.08 -1.68
N GLN A 57 4.58 22.22 -2.49
CA GLN A 57 3.96 21.80 -3.75
C GLN A 57 2.55 21.29 -3.43
N PRO A 58 1.51 21.71 -4.20
CA PRO A 58 0.15 21.28 -3.93
C PRO A 58 0.09 19.76 -3.91
N SER A 59 -0.58 19.20 -2.90
CA SER A 59 -0.74 17.77 -2.75
C SER A 59 -1.39 17.22 -4.02
N ARG A 60 -0.64 16.47 -4.81
CA ARG A 60 -1.15 15.81 -6.01
C ARG A 60 -1.83 14.51 -5.61
N THR A 61 -2.93 14.19 -6.29
CA THR A 61 -3.59 12.89 -6.15
C THR A 61 -2.79 11.77 -6.83
N ARG A 62 -2.05 12.10 -7.89
CA ARG A 62 -1.17 11.18 -8.63
C ARG A 62 0.14 11.86 -9.00
N TYR A 63 1.22 11.08 -9.01
CA TYR A 63 2.57 11.53 -9.39
C TYR A 63 3.06 10.91 -10.70
N VAL A 64 2.20 10.17 -11.40
CA VAL A 64 2.54 9.48 -12.65
C VAL A 64 2.57 10.50 -13.79
N ASP A 65 3.59 10.40 -14.64
CA ASP A 65 3.74 11.20 -15.86
C ASP A 65 4.08 10.30 -17.06
N PRO A 66 3.61 10.60 -18.28
CA PRO A 66 3.97 9.84 -19.49
C PRO A 66 5.47 9.82 -19.80
N THR A 67 6.25 10.76 -19.25
CA THR A 67 7.71 10.84 -19.41
C THR A 67 8.49 10.11 -18.31
N ASP A 68 7.80 9.44 -17.38
CA ASP A 68 8.44 8.61 -16.37
C ASP A 68 9.24 7.49 -17.03
N LYS A 69 10.32 7.04 -16.36
CA LYS A 69 11.20 5.98 -16.85
C LYS A 69 11.22 4.80 -15.89
N LEU A 70 11.32 3.58 -16.44
CA LEU A 70 11.63 2.39 -15.67
C LEU A 70 13.10 2.05 -15.80
N ILE A 71 13.72 1.81 -14.65
CA ILE A 71 15.12 1.43 -14.52
C ILE A 71 15.15 0.12 -13.73
N LEU A 72 15.85 -0.88 -14.23
CA LEU A 72 16.12 -2.09 -13.48
C LEU A 72 17.41 -1.88 -12.68
N GLU A 73 17.36 -2.13 -11.37
CA GLU A 73 18.50 -2.08 -10.46
C GLU A 73 18.94 -3.50 -10.09
N GLU A 74 20.22 -3.78 -10.28
CA GLU A 74 20.94 -4.91 -9.68
C GLU A 74 22.04 -4.35 -8.76
N GLU A 75 22.61 -5.16 -7.86
CA GLU A 75 23.55 -4.82 -6.77
C GLU A 75 24.34 -3.50 -6.90
N SER A 76 24.98 -3.23 -8.04
CA SER A 76 25.71 -1.97 -8.29
C SER A 76 25.48 -1.37 -9.67
N GLN A 77 24.48 -1.85 -10.41
CA GLN A 77 24.22 -1.43 -11.80
C GLN A 77 22.76 -1.10 -12.04
N ARG A 78 22.55 -0.25 -13.05
CA ARG A 78 21.24 0.24 -13.44
C ARG A 78 21.14 0.26 -14.95
N ILE A 79 20.04 -0.24 -15.49
CA ILE A 79 19.76 -0.20 -16.92
C ILE A 79 18.32 0.30 -17.17
N GLU A 80 18.16 1.21 -18.13
CA GLU A 80 16.84 1.71 -18.52
C GLU A 80 16.07 0.62 -19.28
N LEU A 81 14.79 0.45 -18.97
CA LEU A 81 13.92 -0.54 -19.61
C LEU A 81 12.99 0.14 -20.61
N ASN A 82 12.93 -0.40 -21.83
CA ASN A 82 11.99 0.00 -22.88
C ASN A 82 11.39 -1.25 -23.55
N GLY A 83 10.46 -1.06 -24.49
CA GLY A 83 9.84 -2.16 -25.25
C GLY A 83 8.48 -2.56 -24.70
N ASN A 84 8.22 -3.86 -24.56
CA ASN A 84 6.93 -4.41 -24.16
C ASN A 84 6.71 -4.35 -22.63
N ILE A 85 6.79 -3.15 -22.06
CA ILE A 85 6.59 -2.92 -20.63
C ILE A 85 5.82 -1.61 -20.38
N ASP A 86 4.66 -1.70 -19.71
CA ASP A 86 3.81 -0.54 -19.45
C ASP A 86 4.28 0.21 -18.18
N ILE A 87 5.02 1.30 -18.39
CA ILE A 87 5.57 2.18 -17.34
C ILE A 87 4.53 2.57 -16.28
N ASN A 88 3.26 2.73 -16.64
CA ASN A 88 2.21 3.19 -15.73
C ASN A 88 1.74 2.10 -14.76
N ARG A 89 1.97 0.82 -15.06
CA ARG A 89 1.58 -0.31 -14.22
C ARG A 89 2.59 -0.67 -13.14
N PHE A 90 3.80 -0.14 -13.23
CA PHE A 90 4.87 -0.45 -12.28
C PHE A 90 5.11 0.65 -11.26
N VAL A 91 5.63 0.23 -10.11
CA VAL A 91 6.07 1.08 -9.01
C VAL A 91 7.51 0.73 -8.63
N THR A 92 8.16 1.62 -7.90
CA THR A 92 9.51 1.35 -7.37
C THR A 92 9.45 0.24 -6.32
N GLY A 93 10.45 -0.64 -6.29
CA GLY A 93 10.61 -1.70 -5.30
C GLY A 93 10.09 -3.08 -5.74
N VAL A 94 9.59 -3.22 -6.96
CA VAL A 94 9.08 -4.50 -7.47
C VAL A 94 10.24 -5.37 -7.97
N ALA A 95 10.40 -6.56 -7.39
CA ALA A 95 11.35 -7.55 -7.89
C ALA A 95 10.76 -8.27 -9.12
N ILE A 96 11.52 -8.28 -10.22
CA ILE A 96 11.06 -8.75 -11.53
C ILE A 96 12.18 -9.49 -12.27
N ALA A 97 11.81 -10.43 -13.13
CA ALA A 97 12.69 -10.95 -14.18
C ALA A 97 12.23 -10.40 -15.52
N VAL A 98 13.16 -9.84 -16.30
CA VAL A 98 12.89 -9.30 -17.64
C VAL A 98 13.67 -10.10 -18.67
N HIS A 99 12.98 -10.53 -19.72
CA HIS A 99 13.55 -11.20 -20.88
C HIS A 99 13.67 -10.19 -22.02
N GLY A 100 14.88 -10.06 -22.58
CA GLY A 100 15.15 -9.09 -23.62
C GLY A 100 16.62 -9.06 -24.01
N TYR A 101 17.05 -7.94 -24.58
CA TYR A 101 18.43 -7.71 -24.97
C TYR A 101 18.79 -6.24 -24.75
N GLU A 102 20.08 -5.95 -24.57
CA GLU A 102 20.59 -4.58 -24.54
C GLU A 102 20.79 -4.06 -25.97
N ASP A 103 20.25 -2.87 -26.28
CA ASP A 103 20.49 -2.19 -27.55
C ASP A 103 21.84 -1.45 -27.56
N ASP A 104 22.26 -0.96 -28.73
CA ASP A 104 23.54 -0.25 -28.88
C ASP A 104 23.62 1.07 -28.08
N ARG A 105 22.52 1.52 -27.45
CA ARG A 105 22.44 2.73 -26.63
C ARG A 105 22.53 2.43 -25.13
N GLY A 106 22.68 1.16 -24.75
CA GLY A 106 22.70 0.72 -23.35
C GLY A 106 21.31 0.69 -22.70
N VAL A 107 20.25 0.56 -23.51
CA VAL A 107 18.87 0.41 -23.04
C VAL A 107 18.44 -1.03 -23.22
N PHE A 108 17.81 -1.61 -22.19
CA PHE A 108 17.29 -2.96 -22.27
C PHE A 108 15.91 -3.00 -22.92
N ILE A 109 15.80 -3.68 -24.05
CA ILE A 109 14.57 -3.87 -24.81
C ILE A 109 13.86 -5.13 -24.29
N VAL A 110 12.84 -4.91 -23.46
CA VAL A 110 12.00 -5.95 -22.86
C VAL A 110 11.08 -6.55 -23.92
N LYS A 111 11.14 -7.88 -24.07
CA LYS A 111 10.19 -8.67 -24.86
C LYS A 111 9.10 -9.24 -23.98
N ASP A 112 9.48 -9.77 -22.82
CA ASP A 112 8.59 -10.37 -21.85
C ASP A 112 9.13 -10.20 -20.41
N TYR A 113 8.29 -10.40 -19.41
CA TYR A 113 8.69 -10.30 -18.01
C TYR A 113 7.83 -11.18 -17.11
N CYS A 114 8.39 -11.62 -15.99
CA CYS A 114 7.64 -12.37 -14.98
C CYS A 114 7.95 -11.90 -13.56
N PHE A 115 7.03 -12.18 -12.65
CA PHE A 115 7.19 -11.88 -11.22
C PHE A 115 7.49 -13.16 -10.44
N LYS A 116 7.73 -13.00 -9.14
CA LYS A 116 7.77 -14.13 -8.23
C LYS A 116 6.42 -14.85 -8.22
N ASP A 117 6.45 -16.16 -8.39
CA ASP A 117 5.27 -17.01 -8.19
C ASP A 117 4.70 -16.84 -6.77
N LEU A 118 3.37 -16.86 -6.69
CA LEU A 118 2.68 -16.99 -5.41
C LEU A 118 3.05 -18.35 -4.79
N SER A 119 3.32 -18.33 -3.49
CA SER A 119 3.48 -19.58 -2.76
C SER A 119 2.18 -20.36 -2.81
N ILE A 120 2.29 -21.66 -3.11
CA ILE A 120 1.13 -22.56 -3.16
C ILE A 120 0.44 -22.49 -1.79
N PRO A 121 -0.84 -22.07 -1.73
CA PRO A 121 -1.53 -21.94 -0.47
C PRO A 121 -1.62 -23.31 0.20
N LYS A 122 -1.34 -23.36 1.49
CA LYS A 122 -1.55 -24.59 2.28
C LYS A 122 -3.05 -24.90 2.21
N LYS A 123 -3.40 -26.10 1.74
CA LYS A 123 -4.79 -26.57 1.76
C LYS A 123 -5.26 -26.59 3.21
N LEU A 124 -6.26 -25.78 3.53
CA LEU A 124 -6.91 -25.76 4.82
C LEU A 124 -8.07 -26.76 4.80
N SER A 125 -8.29 -27.46 5.90
CA SER A 125 -9.51 -28.23 6.08
C SER A 125 -10.68 -27.25 6.16
N PRO A 126 -11.78 -27.45 5.41
CA PRO A 126 -12.95 -26.61 5.54
C PRO A 126 -13.48 -26.70 6.98
N PRO A 127 -14.01 -25.60 7.54
CA PRO A 127 -14.65 -25.64 8.84
C PRO A 127 -15.90 -26.54 8.76
N LYS A 128 -16.29 -27.13 9.90
CA LYS A 128 -17.50 -27.99 9.98
C LYS A 128 -18.80 -27.20 9.83
N GLU A 129 -18.73 -25.91 10.15
CA GLU A 129 -19.84 -24.96 10.12
C GLU A 129 -19.32 -23.61 9.62
N ASP A 130 -20.22 -22.79 9.06
CA ASP A 130 -19.86 -21.48 8.54
C ASP A 130 -19.45 -20.54 9.69
N LYS A 131 -18.25 -19.96 9.57
CA LYS A 131 -17.71 -18.96 10.50
C LYS A 131 -17.34 -17.70 9.74
N TYR A 132 -17.61 -16.55 10.34
CA TYR A 132 -17.42 -15.24 9.71
C TYR A 132 -16.35 -14.41 10.42
N ILE A 133 -15.67 -13.57 9.64
CA ILE A 133 -14.71 -12.57 10.14
C ILE A 133 -15.18 -11.22 9.62
N LEU A 134 -15.41 -10.27 10.52
CA LEU A 134 -15.80 -8.93 10.16
C LEU A 134 -14.55 -8.06 9.96
N PHE A 135 -14.40 -7.50 8.77
CA PHE A 135 -13.37 -6.52 8.44
C PHE A 135 -13.96 -5.12 8.36
N THR A 136 -13.29 -4.16 8.99
CA THR A 136 -13.65 -2.74 8.93
C THR A 136 -12.40 -1.87 8.94
N SER A 137 -12.52 -0.62 8.53
CA SER A 137 -11.41 0.33 8.45
C SER A 137 -11.95 1.76 8.30
N GLY A 138 -11.14 2.76 8.65
CA GLY A 138 -11.44 4.14 8.23
C GLY A 138 -12.57 4.80 9.01
N PHE A 139 -12.68 4.54 10.31
CA PHE A 139 -13.67 5.23 11.15
C PHE A 139 -13.41 6.73 11.25
N LEU A 140 -12.14 7.16 11.13
CA LEU A 140 -11.73 8.57 11.12
C LEU A 140 -12.47 9.39 12.18
N LEU A 141 -12.54 8.87 13.41
CA LEU A 141 -13.33 9.49 14.46
C LEU A 141 -12.71 10.84 14.88
N SER A 142 -13.58 11.83 15.00
CA SER A 142 -13.31 13.19 15.50
C SER A 142 -14.49 13.69 16.34
N GLU A 143 -14.34 14.85 17.00
CA GLU A 143 -15.22 15.42 18.05
C GLU A 143 -16.73 15.41 17.74
N SER A 144 -17.16 15.37 16.46
CA SER A 144 -18.58 15.32 16.08
C SER A 144 -18.83 14.48 14.83
N SER A 145 -18.43 13.21 14.88
CA SER A 145 -18.63 12.30 13.75
C SER A 145 -19.96 11.54 13.85
N VAL A 146 -20.81 11.66 12.82
CA VAL A 146 -21.94 10.73 12.57
C VAL A 146 -21.49 9.27 12.57
N ILE A 147 -20.20 9.06 12.26
CA ILE A 147 -19.52 7.78 12.22
C ILE A 147 -19.50 7.11 13.60
N PHE A 148 -19.42 7.86 14.70
CA PHE A 148 -19.48 7.27 16.04
C PHE A 148 -20.81 6.52 16.27
N ASN A 149 -21.94 7.13 15.91
CA ASN A 149 -23.26 6.50 16.04
C ASN A 149 -23.38 5.27 15.13
N GLN A 150 -22.82 5.31 13.93
CA GLN A 150 -22.78 4.15 13.02
C GLN A 150 -21.94 3.01 13.59
N LEU A 151 -20.80 3.34 14.21
CA LEU A 151 -19.94 2.36 14.87
C LEU A 151 -20.63 1.77 16.11
N GLU A 152 -21.31 2.60 16.90
CA GLU A 152 -22.10 2.12 18.03
C GLU A 152 -23.22 1.18 17.59
N CYS A 153 -23.96 1.51 16.52
CA CYS A 153 -24.95 0.61 15.94
C CYS A 153 -24.34 -0.73 15.48
N LEU A 154 -23.16 -0.69 14.86
CA LEU A 154 -22.43 -1.89 14.46
C LEU A 154 -22.02 -2.74 15.67
N VAL A 155 -21.46 -2.11 16.71
CA VAL A 155 -21.05 -2.78 17.94
C VAL A 155 -22.24 -3.39 18.66
N ASN A 156 -23.35 -2.66 18.78
CA ASN A 156 -24.58 -3.17 19.38
C ASN A 156 -25.16 -4.35 18.58
N SER A 157 -25.04 -4.32 17.25
CA SER A 157 -25.46 -5.45 16.39
C SER A 157 -24.59 -6.69 16.60
N LEU A 158 -23.30 -6.50 16.90
CA LEU A 158 -22.36 -7.60 17.17
C LEU A 158 -22.56 -8.20 18.56
N THR A 159 -22.78 -7.37 19.58
CA THR A 159 -22.94 -7.82 20.98
C THR A 159 -24.35 -8.34 21.27
N GLN A 160 -25.37 -7.84 20.55
CA GLN A 160 -26.78 -8.22 20.73
C GLN A 160 -27.44 -8.62 19.39
N PRO A 161 -27.02 -9.73 18.76
CA PRO A 161 -27.55 -10.16 17.47
C PRO A 161 -29.04 -10.54 17.51
N THR A 162 -29.61 -10.78 18.70
CA THR A 162 -31.04 -11.10 18.90
C THR A 162 -31.99 -9.97 18.51
N ASN A 163 -31.52 -8.72 18.50
CA ASN A 163 -32.34 -7.55 18.18
C ASN A 163 -32.55 -7.36 16.67
N ILE A 164 -31.88 -8.17 15.84
CA ILE A 164 -31.90 -8.05 14.39
C ILE A 164 -33.05 -8.86 13.80
N GLN A 165 -33.91 -8.16 13.06
CA GLN A 165 -35.11 -8.74 12.45
C GLN A 165 -34.80 -9.72 11.31
N SER A 166 -33.65 -9.55 10.65
CA SER A 166 -33.21 -10.46 9.59
C SER A 166 -32.55 -11.71 10.18
N GLU A 167 -33.21 -12.86 10.04
CA GLU A 167 -32.67 -14.16 10.47
C GLU A 167 -31.33 -14.50 9.79
N GLN A 168 -31.13 -14.05 8.54
CA GLN A 168 -29.86 -14.22 7.83
C GLN A 168 -28.72 -13.44 8.51
N LEU A 169 -28.92 -12.15 8.78
CA LEU A 169 -27.89 -11.31 9.43
C LEU A 169 -27.61 -11.78 10.86
N LYS A 170 -28.66 -12.20 11.59
CA LYS A 170 -28.54 -12.77 12.93
C LYS A 170 -27.68 -14.03 12.93
N THR A 171 -27.86 -14.93 11.95
CA THR A 171 -27.02 -16.13 11.80
C THR A 171 -25.57 -15.76 11.54
N ILE A 172 -25.32 -14.79 10.64
CA ILE A 172 -23.96 -14.33 10.32
C ILE A 172 -23.27 -13.73 11.55
N LEU A 173 -23.95 -12.85 12.28
CA LEU A 173 -23.38 -12.16 13.45
C LEU A 173 -23.13 -13.13 14.60
N THR A 174 -24.03 -14.08 14.84
CA THR A 174 -23.84 -15.14 15.84
C THR A 174 -22.63 -16.04 15.50
N ASN A 175 -22.38 -16.27 14.22
CA ASN A 175 -21.25 -17.07 13.73
C ASN A 175 -19.99 -16.25 13.43
N THR A 176 -19.97 -14.95 13.77
CA THR A 176 -18.79 -14.09 13.60
C THR A 176 -17.80 -14.34 14.74
N ILE A 177 -16.59 -14.77 14.41
CA ILE A 177 -15.57 -15.21 15.39
C ILE A 177 -14.47 -14.18 15.64
N ARG A 178 -14.36 -13.18 14.76
CA ARG A 178 -13.28 -12.19 14.79
C ARG A 178 -13.77 -10.88 14.22
N PHE A 179 -13.40 -9.80 14.88
CA PHE A 179 -13.55 -8.43 14.40
C PHE A 179 -12.16 -7.83 14.15
N ILE A 180 -11.90 -7.39 12.92
CA ILE A 180 -10.60 -6.87 12.48
C ILE A 180 -10.77 -5.43 12.00
N VAL A 181 -10.08 -4.51 12.67
CA VAL A 181 -10.02 -3.09 12.33
C VAL A 181 -8.70 -2.81 11.60
N ALA A 182 -8.77 -2.56 10.30
CA ALA A 182 -7.64 -2.31 9.41
C ALA A 182 -7.29 -0.81 9.29
N GLY A 183 -6.99 -0.18 10.42
CA GLY A 183 -6.41 1.17 10.49
C GLY A 183 -7.36 2.34 10.20
N ASN A 184 -6.80 3.55 10.26
CA ASN A 184 -7.52 4.83 10.08
C ASN A 184 -8.71 5.02 11.05
N SER A 185 -8.59 4.56 12.30
CA SER A 185 -9.66 4.62 13.30
C SER A 185 -9.89 6.03 13.86
N ILE A 186 -8.84 6.83 14.01
CA ILE A 186 -8.88 8.19 14.54
C ILE A 186 -8.43 9.16 13.46
N GLU A 187 -9.14 10.27 13.32
CA GLU A 187 -8.74 11.34 12.41
C GLU A 187 -7.55 12.13 13.00
N SER A 188 -6.47 12.23 12.23
CA SER A 188 -5.39 13.14 12.58
C SER A 188 -5.83 14.58 12.31
N SER A 189 -6.29 15.28 13.35
CA SER A 189 -6.48 16.73 13.23
C SER A 189 -5.14 17.37 12.83
N ASN A 190 -5.10 18.03 11.68
CA ASN A 190 -3.90 18.69 11.14
C ASN A 190 -3.59 19.99 11.90
N ARG A 191 -3.57 19.94 13.25
CA ARG A 191 -3.30 21.08 14.14
C ARG A 191 -1.95 21.76 13.88
N LEU A 192 -1.04 21.10 13.16
CA LEU A 192 0.27 21.64 12.81
C LEU A 192 0.23 22.87 11.89
N LYS A 193 -0.87 23.13 11.16
CA LYS A 193 -0.92 24.33 10.29
C LYS A 193 -1.30 25.61 11.03
N ASP A 194 -2.11 25.51 12.09
CA ASP A 194 -2.63 26.71 12.79
C ASP A 194 -1.93 27.01 14.13
N THR A 195 -1.18 26.06 14.69
CA THR A 195 -0.52 26.22 16.02
C THR A 195 0.96 26.52 15.98
N THR A 196 1.62 26.47 14.82
CA THR A 196 3.05 26.79 14.69
C THR A 196 3.36 28.25 15.04
N ASN A 197 2.37 29.14 14.97
CA ASN A 197 2.49 30.56 15.34
C ASN A 197 1.87 30.92 16.71
N GLN A 198 1.35 29.96 17.49
CA GLN A 198 0.75 30.23 18.80
C GLN A 198 1.68 29.85 19.96
N ALA A 199 1.70 30.68 21.00
CA ALA A 199 2.53 30.44 22.17
C ALA A 199 2.09 29.19 22.95
N LYS A 200 3.04 28.35 23.37
CA LYS A 200 2.82 27.04 24.04
C LYS A 200 1.92 27.09 25.28
N TYR A 201 1.73 28.25 25.91
CA TYR A 201 0.83 28.39 27.06
C TYR A 201 -0.65 28.47 26.66
N LEU A 202 -0.97 28.90 25.43
CA LEU A 202 -2.34 28.97 24.90
C LEU A 202 -2.87 27.59 24.51
N THR A 203 -1.99 26.68 24.10
CA THR A 203 -2.35 25.30 23.72
C THR A 203 -2.39 24.33 24.92
N ARG A 204 -1.97 24.77 26.12
CA ARG A 204 -1.83 23.92 27.32
C ARG A 204 -3.17 23.43 27.90
N LYS A 205 -4.28 24.14 27.64
CA LYS A 205 -5.63 23.79 28.12
C LYS A 205 -6.55 23.21 27.03
N MET A 206 -6.08 23.12 25.78
CA MET A 206 -6.88 22.54 24.70
C MET A 206 -6.68 21.02 24.71
N THR A 207 -7.73 20.25 25.04
CA THR A 207 -7.72 18.82 24.78
C THR A 207 -7.52 18.58 23.28
N ALA A 208 -6.72 17.57 22.94
CA ALA A 208 -6.61 17.16 21.56
C ALA A 208 -7.88 16.39 21.20
N SER A 209 -8.53 16.74 20.09
CA SER A 209 -9.70 16.02 19.55
C SER A 209 -9.45 14.52 19.41
N SER A 210 -8.18 14.15 19.22
CA SER A 210 -7.71 12.77 19.18
C SER A 210 -7.80 12.03 20.52
N VAL A 211 -7.75 12.72 21.66
CA VAL A 211 -7.89 12.11 23.00
C VAL A 211 -9.33 11.69 23.24
N GLU A 212 -10.28 12.56 22.90
CA GLU A 212 -11.72 12.27 23.01
C GLU A 212 -12.11 11.14 22.05
N ALA A 213 -11.65 11.21 20.79
CA ALA A 213 -11.85 10.12 19.83
C ALA A 213 -11.25 8.78 20.29
N MET A 214 -10.09 8.80 20.96
CA MET A 214 -9.50 7.58 21.53
C MET A 214 -10.36 7.02 22.66
N HIS A 215 -10.81 7.86 23.59
CA HIS A 215 -11.69 7.44 24.68
C HIS A 215 -13.00 6.84 24.14
N SER A 216 -13.59 7.47 23.12
CA SER A 216 -14.79 6.97 22.45
C SER A 216 -14.59 5.59 21.82
N ILE A 217 -13.44 5.32 21.21
CA ILE A 217 -13.12 4.00 20.66
C ILE A 217 -12.93 2.98 21.77
N ASP A 218 -12.19 3.33 22.81
CA ASP A 218 -11.89 2.46 23.95
C ASP A 218 -13.18 1.96 24.60
N GLU A 219 -14.10 2.90 24.89
CA GLU A 219 -15.42 2.59 25.44
C GLU A 219 -16.26 1.67 24.52
N LEU A 220 -16.20 1.89 23.20
CA LEU A 220 -16.94 1.05 22.25
C LEU A 220 -16.33 -0.35 22.09
N PHE A 221 -15.02 -0.49 22.17
CA PHE A 221 -14.36 -1.79 22.05
C PHE A 221 -14.41 -2.60 23.34
N ASP A 222 -14.46 -1.96 24.50
CA ASP A 222 -14.74 -2.63 25.76
C ASP A 222 -16.09 -3.38 25.73
N LYS A 223 -17.11 -2.80 25.08
CA LYS A 223 -18.42 -3.47 24.87
C LYS A 223 -18.29 -4.77 24.07
N ILE A 224 -17.34 -4.85 23.14
CA ILE A 224 -17.10 -6.06 22.33
C ILE A 224 -16.29 -7.10 23.10
N ALA A 225 -15.31 -6.66 23.90
CA ALA A 225 -14.42 -7.56 24.64
C ALA A 225 -15.11 -8.31 25.81
N LEU A 226 -16.23 -7.78 26.30
CA LEU A 226 -17.01 -8.34 27.40
C LEU A 226 -18.14 -9.30 26.94
N GLY A 227 -18.39 -9.43 25.63
CA GLY A 227 -19.38 -10.35 25.04
C GLY A 227 -18.76 -11.62 24.50
#